data_AF-A0A535Y9Y1-F1
#
_entry.id   AF-A0A535Y9Y1-F1
#
_cell.length_a   1.000
_cell.length_b   1.000
_cell.length_c   1.000
_cell.angle_alpha   90.00
_cell.angle_beta   90.00
_cell.angle_gamma   90.00
#
_symmetry.space_group_name_H-M   'P 1'
#
loop_
_entity.id
_entity.type
_entity.pdbx_description
1 polymer ?
#
loop_
_entity_poly.entity_id
_entity_poly.type
_entity_poly.pdbx_seq_one_letter_code
_entity_poly.pdbx_strand_id
1 'polypeptide(L)'
;MCCSWEVACHERDGAIRREHPMAVMTPTATPGTYIGASIRRREDPRLMTGRATYVNDIVATGCARVVFVRSPHAHARIRRIDISAAQGAA
;
A
#
# COMPACT_ATOMS: atom_id res chain seq x y z
N MET A 1 21.23 -21.14 -9.60
CA MET A 1 22.25 -20.08 -9.83
C MET A 1 21.54 -18.75 -9.93
N CYS A 2 22.04 -17.76 -9.20
CA CYS A 2 21.51 -16.41 -8.98
C CYS A 2 20.24 -16.29 -8.10
N CYS A 3 20.47 -16.40 -6.79
CA CYS A 3 19.72 -15.67 -5.78
C CYS A 3 20.09 -14.18 -5.86
N SER A 4 19.11 -13.27 -5.83
CA SER A 4 19.21 -11.97 -5.14
C SER A 4 17.84 -11.29 -5.17
N TRP A 5 17.05 -11.51 -4.11
CA TRP A 5 16.07 -10.55 -3.62
C TRP A 5 16.42 -10.37 -2.14
N GLU A 6 17.61 -9.81 -1.92
CA GLU A 6 17.99 -9.28 -0.62
C GLU A 6 17.04 -8.15 -0.23
N VAL A 7 16.70 -8.20 1.05
CA VAL A 7 16.11 -7.15 1.85
C VAL A 7 16.65 -5.77 1.43
N ALA A 8 15.75 -4.95 0.90
CA ALA A 8 15.82 -3.51 1.07
C ALA A 8 14.47 -3.07 1.62
N CYS A 9 14.22 -3.42 2.89
CA CYS A 9 13.43 -2.53 3.75
C CYS A 9 14.19 -1.21 3.75
N HIS A 10 13.75 -0.31 2.87
CA HIS A 10 14.38 0.98 2.70
C HIS A 10 14.06 1.83 3.92
N GLU A 11 14.94 1.78 4.92
CA GLU A 11 15.15 2.87 5.87
C GLU A 11 15.37 4.14 5.04
N ARG A 12 14.42 5.08 5.06
CA ARG A 12 14.58 6.38 4.41
C ARG A 12 14.30 7.47 5.45
N ASP A 13 15.23 7.59 6.39
CA ASP A 13 15.47 8.86 7.04
C ASP A 13 16.05 9.83 6.00
N GLY A 14 15.46 11.02 5.90
CA GLY A 14 15.97 12.07 5.02
C GLY A 14 14.91 13.03 4.52
N ALA A 15 14.57 13.98 5.40
CA ALA A 15 13.74 15.16 5.17
C ALA A 15 13.82 15.76 3.74
N ILE A 16 12.66 15.86 3.08
CA ILE A 16 12.38 16.95 2.15
C ILE A 16 11.00 17.54 2.53
N ARG A 17 10.99 18.34 3.60
CA ARG A 17 9.89 19.30 3.82
C ARG A 17 10.10 20.47 2.87
N ARG A 18 9.33 20.51 1.79
CA ARG A 18 9.03 21.75 1.06
C ARG A 18 7.60 22.10 1.41
N GLU A 19 7.45 22.89 2.46
CA GLU A 19 6.20 23.53 2.83
C GLU A 19 5.80 24.54 1.75
N HIS A 20 5.06 24.07 0.75
CA HIS A 20 4.26 24.94 -0.10
C HIS A 20 2.86 25.02 0.52
N PRO A 21 2.43 26.18 1.03
CA PRO A 21 1.06 26.37 1.48
C PRO A 21 0.14 26.34 0.26
N MET A 22 -0.41 25.18 -0.07
CA MET A 22 -1.57 25.11 -0.96
C MET A 22 -2.74 25.74 -0.23
N ALA A 23 -3.00 27.00 -0.58
CA ALA A 23 -4.22 27.70 -0.23
C ALA A 23 -5.42 26.77 -0.46
N VAL A 24 -6.16 26.50 0.61
CA VAL A 24 -7.38 25.70 0.56
C VAL A 24 -8.46 26.56 -0.10
N MET A 25 -8.47 26.60 -1.43
CA MET A 25 -9.51 27.28 -2.19
C MET A 25 -10.76 26.39 -2.18
N THR A 26 -11.76 26.75 -1.37
CA THR A 26 -13.04 26.04 -1.24
C THR A 26 -13.93 26.37 -2.45
N PRO A 27 -14.34 25.40 -3.30
CA PRO A 27 -15.34 25.67 -4.33
C PRO A 27 -16.73 25.64 -3.72
N THR A 28 -17.45 26.76 -3.77
CA THR A 28 -18.89 26.83 -3.56
C THR A 28 -19.59 26.20 -4.76
N ALA A 29 -19.99 24.93 -4.65
CA ALA A 29 -20.83 24.28 -5.65
C ALA A 29 -22.30 24.72 -5.44
N THR A 30 -22.94 25.23 -6.49
CA THR A 30 -24.39 25.48 -6.51
C THR A 30 -25.12 24.14 -6.31
N PRO A 31 -26.01 24.01 -5.31
CA PRO A 31 -26.74 22.78 -5.08
C PRO A 31 -27.68 22.51 -6.26
N GLY A 32 -27.49 21.40 -6.99
CA GLY A 32 -28.50 20.89 -7.92
C GLY A 32 -28.03 20.26 -9.23
N THR A 33 -26.77 20.37 -9.65
CA THR A 33 -26.31 19.75 -10.90
C THR A 33 -24.95 19.08 -10.74
N TYR A 34 -24.97 17.76 -10.58
CA TYR A 34 -23.76 16.92 -10.48
C TYR A 34 -23.32 16.34 -11.82
N ILE A 35 -24.21 16.26 -12.80
CA ILE A 35 -23.93 15.71 -14.13
C ILE A 35 -23.45 16.84 -15.04
N GLY A 36 -22.27 16.68 -15.65
CA GLY A 36 -21.68 17.68 -16.56
C GLY A 36 -20.98 18.85 -15.87
N ALA A 37 -21.01 18.93 -14.54
CA ALA A 37 -20.30 19.96 -13.77
C ALA A 37 -18.86 19.52 -13.45
N SER A 38 -17.91 20.45 -13.59
CA SER A 38 -16.53 20.24 -13.15
C SER A 38 -16.43 20.49 -11.64
N ILE A 39 -16.58 19.42 -10.86
CA ILE A 39 -16.58 19.47 -9.39
C ILE A 39 -15.31 18.78 -8.88
N ARG A 40 -14.64 19.39 -7.89
CA ARG A 40 -13.49 18.75 -7.24
C ARG A 40 -13.94 17.50 -6.50
N ARG A 41 -13.17 16.42 -6.60
CA ARG A 41 -13.55 15.16 -5.96
C ARG A 41 -13.38 15.25 -4.46
N ARG A 42 -14.29 14.60 -3.73
CA ARG A 42 -14.24 14.58 -2.27
C ARG A 42 -13.06 13.76 -1.74
N GLU A 43 -12.63 12.76 -2.49
CA GLU A 43 -11.58 11.84 -2.04
C GLU A 43 -10.16 12.41 -2.22
N ASP A 44 -9.96 13.35 -3.15
CA ASP A 44 -8.62 13.83 -3.52
C ASP A 44 -7.80 14.35 -2.34
N PRO A 45 -8.35 15.17 -1.41
CA PRO A 45 -7.54 15.71 -0.32
C PRO A 45 -6.93 14.62 0.56
N ARG A 46 -7.66 13.53 0.83
CA ARG A 46 -7.14 12.43 1.69
C ARG A 46 -6.20 11.49 0.92
N LEU A 47 -6.46 11.23 -0.36
CA LEU A 47 -5.63 10.37 -1.19
C LEU A 47 -4.30 11.03 -1.53
N MET A 48 -4.32 12.31 -1.92
CA MET A 48 -3.11 13.06 -2.29
C MET A 48 -2.21 13.38 -1.09
N THR A 49 -2.78 13.51 0.11
CA THR A 49 -1.98 13.82 1.32
C THR A 49 -1.49 12.59 2.06
N GLY A 50 -1.73 11.38 1.54
CA GLY A 50 -1.35 10.13 2.20
C GLY A 50 -2.12 9.87 3.51
N ARG A 51 -3.24 10.57 3.73
CA ARG A 51 -4.09 10.42 4.93
C ARG A 51 -5.20 9.39 4.74
N ALA A 52 -5.35 8.85 3.54
CA ALA A 52 -6.25 7.73 3.30
C ALA A 52 -5.65 6.44 3.88
N THR A 53 -6.47 5.66 4.56
CA THR A 53 -6.09 4.35 5.11
C THR A 53 -6.41 3.27 4.09
N TYR A 54 -5.41 2.45 3.76
CA TYR A 54 -5.55 1.23 2.99
C TYR A 54 -5.50 0.00 3.91
N VAL A 55 -5.88 -1.16 3.38
CA VAL A 55 -5.93 -2.42 4.14
C VAL A 55 -4.58 -2.75 4.78
N ASN A 56 -3.47 -2.45 4.12
CA ASN A 56 -2.12 -2.73 4.63
C ASN A 56 -1.67 -1.76 5.75
N ASP A 57 -2.35 -0.62 5.92
CA ASP A 57 -2.04 0.37 6.95
C ASP A 57 -2.70 0.03 8.29
N ILE A 58 -3.60 -0.95 8.30
CA ILE A 58 -4.32 -1.40 9.49
C ILE A 58 -3.38 -2.26 10.34
N VAL A 59 -3.03 -1.77 11.52
CA VAL A 59 -2.26 -2.52 12.53
C VAL A 59 -3.20 -2.90 13.67
N ALA A 60 -3.58 -4.18 13.72
CA ALA A 60 -4.34 -4.75 14.82
C ALA A 60 -3.41 -5.50 15.79
N THR A 61 -3.68 -5.41 17.09
CA THR A 61 -2.92 -6.13 18.11
C THR A 61 -2.99 -7.64 17.86
N GLY A 62 -1.83 -8.31 17.80
CA GLY A 62 -1.74 -9.75 17.53
C GLY A 62 -1.86 -10.14 16.05
N CYS A 63 -1.87 -9.18 15.12
CA CYS A 63 -1.88 -9.47 13.69
C CYS A 63 -0.55 -10.07 13.22
N ALA A 64 -0.58 -11.31 12.73
CA ALA A 64 0.58 -11.94 12.09
C ALA A 64 0.71 -11.50 10.62
N ARG A 65 1.95 -11.51 10.11
CA ARG A 65 2.23 -11.30 8.68
C ARG A 65 2.29 -12.64 7.97
N VAL A 66 1.77 -12.71 6.74
CA VAL A 66 1.76 -13.93 5.92
C VAL A 66 2.47 -13.68 4.59
N VAL A 67 3.17 -14.69 4.11
CA VAL A 67 3.82 -14.71 2.79
C VAL A 67 3.41 -15.99 2.07
N PHE A 68 3.06 -15.88 0.79
CA PHE A 68 2.65 -17.01 -0.03
C PHE A 68 3.78 -17.47 -0.96
N VAL A 69 4.13 -18.75 -0.89
CA VAL A 69 5.00 -19.40 -1.88
C VAL A 69 4.14 -19.87 -3.05
N ARG A 70 4.52 -19.47 -4.27
CA ARG A 70 3.80 -19.81 -5.51
C ARG A 70 4.56 -20.86 -6.31
N SER A 71 3.83 -21.65 -7.09
CA SER A 71 4.44 -22.64 -7.99
C SER A 71 5.24 -21.92 -9.08
N PRO A 72 6.49 -22.33 -9.36
CA PRO A 72 7.24 -21.86 -10.52
C PRO A 72 6.79 -22.56 -11.82
N HIS A 73 5.99 -23.63 -11.72
CA HIS A 73 5.50 -24.40 -12.85
C HIS A 73 4.03 -24.08 -13.14
N ALA A 74 3.68 -23.91 -14.41
CA ALA A 74 2.30 -23.66 -14.85
C ALA A 74 1.37 -24.86 -14.61
N HIS A 75 1.89 -26.08 -14.75
CA HIS A 75 1.17 -27.32 -14.45
C HIS A 75 2.13 -28.37 -13.88
N ALA A 76 1.89 -28.79 -12.65
CA ALA A 76 2.67 -29.82 -11.98
C ALA A 76 1.87 -30.40 -10.82
N ARG A 77 2.23 -31.62 -10.40
CA ARG A 77 1.70 -32.21 -9.17
C ARG A 77 2.63 -31.90 -8.01
N ILE A 78 2.08 -31.36 -6.92
CA ILE A 78 2.82 -31.17 -5.67
C ILE A 78 3.06 -32.55 -5.05
N ARG A 79 4.33 -32.95 -4.90
CA ARG A 79 4.71 -34.22 -4.27
C ARG A 79 5.07 -34.07 -2.80
N ARG A 80 5.68 -32.95 -2.44
CA ARG A 80 6.17 -32.67 -1.08
C ARG A 80 6.32 -31.16 -0.87
N ILE A 81 6.16 -30.72 0.37
CA ILE A 81 6.51 -29.38 0.84
C ILE A 81 7.46 -29.57 2.03
N ASP A 82 8.61 -28.91 2.01
CA ASP A 82 9.55 -28.88 3.13
C ASP A 82 9.46 -27.52 3.82
N ILE A 83 9.14 -27.52 5.11
CA ILE A 83 8.96 -26.32 5.93
C ILE A 83 10.05 -26.15 7.00
N SER A 84 11.02 -27.07 7.05
CA SER A 84 12.03 -27.12 8.13
C SER A 84 12.77 -25.79 8.32
N ALA A 85 13.19 -25.16 7.22
CA ALA A 85 13.88 -23.86 7.26
C ALA A 85 12.97 -22.69 7.70
N ALA A 86 11.64 -22.80 7.51
CA ALA A 86 10.70 -21.74 7.83
C ALA A 86 10.22 -21.76 9.29
N GLN A 87 10.32 -22.92 9.97
CA GLN A 87 9.82 -23.11 11.34
C GLN A 87 10.57 -22.28 12.40
N GLY A 88 11.80 -21.86 12.11
CA GLY A 88 12.62 -21.05 13.04
C GLY A 88 12.48 -19.53 12.86
N ALA A 89 11.63 -19.06 11.94
CA ALA A 89 11.50 -17.64 11.60
C ALA A 89 10.42 -16.90 12.42
N ALA A 90 9.99 -17.47 13.54
CA ALA A 90 8.94 -16.91 14.42
C ALA A 90 9.51 -15.97 15.48
#